data_AF-A0A411ZSF1-F1
#
_entry.id   AF-A0A411ZSF1-F1
#
_cell.length_a   1.000
_cell.length_b   1.000
_cell.length_c   1.000
_cell.angle_alpha   90.00
_cell.angle_beta   90.00
_cell.angle_gamma   90.00
#
_symmetry.space_group_name_H-M   'P 1'
#
loop_
_entity.id
_entity.type
_entity.pdbx_description
1 polymer ?
#
loop_
_entity_poly.entity_id
_entity_poly.type
_entity_poly.pdbx_seq_one_letter_code
_entity_poly.pdbx_strand_id
1 'polypeptide(L)'
;KFRGFTLAFGKERKNLTLNFLNSILNKDEDSYFVDINFLDKERLPDIETGKVPELDILAKLNDGTLINVEIQVTKQEYFSKRSLYYWSRLYAYQLNKGQNYDELKQTITINLLNFNYLPYETCHNSYHVYNDKTQDILIDDLELHFIELNKFKLSDIRKLRQAENWIAYFSPKCTDEQREAIAMNNPVIKEALNYEMVFSQDEIKRRQYEIQEKAIRDYNSTILYNRQEGLKEGLEKGLKEGLKKGAEDKAIEIALKMLENGSDVNFIADVTGLSVEKINEIKK
;
A
#
# COMPACT_ATOMS: atom_id res chain seq x y z
N LYS A 1 -2.79 -13.97 -8.03
CA LYS A 1 -1.48 -14.66 -8.20
C LYS A 1 -0.46 -14.31 -7.11
N PHE A 2 -0.90 -13.96 -5.89
CA PHE A 2 -0.01 -13.85 -4.71
C PHE A 2 0.48 -15.20 -4.18
N ARG A 3 -0.09 -16.30 -4.70
CA ARG A 3 0.40 -17.67 -4.54
C ARG A 3 1.91 -17.76 -4.78
N GLY A 4 2.45 -17.15 -5.83
CA GLY A 4 3.88 -17.23 -6.14
C GLY A 4 4.80 -16.64 -5.07
N PHE A 5 4.37 -15.68 -4.26
CA PHE A 5 5.27 -15.00 -3.31
C PHE A 5 5.57 -15.83 -2.07
N THR A 6 4.53 -16.28 -1.34
CA THR A 6 4.71 -17.16 -0.16
C THR A 6 5.43 -18.46 -0.55
N LEU A 7 5.34 -18.83 -1.82
CA LEU A 7 5.99 -19.98 -2.42
C LEU A 7 7.41 -19.73 -2.93
N ALA A 8 7.74 -18.52 -3.37
CA ALA A 8 9.08 -18.18 -3.80
C ALA A 8 10.01 -17.90 -2.61
N PHE A 9 9.45 -17.45 -1.48
CA PHE A 9 10.24 -16.99 -0.34
C PHE A 9 10.05 -17.84 0.92
N GLY A 10 11.07 -17.88 1.77
CA GLY A 10 11.04 -18.57 3.06
C GLY A 10 12.28 -19.42 3.35
N LYS A 11 12.32 -20.03 4.54
CA LYS A 11 13.49 -20.77 5.07
C LYS A 11 14.01 -21.86 4.13
N GLU A 12 13.11 -22.63 3.51
CA GLU A 12 13.47 -23.71 2.57
C GLU A 12 13.95 -23.18 1.21
N ARG A 13 13.76 -21.89 0.93
CA ARG A 13 13.99 -21.23 -0.37
C ARG A 13 14.87 -20.01 -0.19
N LYS A 14 15.87 -20.19 0.67
CA LYS A 14 16.85 -19.19 1.04
C LYS A 14 17.52 -18.56 -0.18
N ASN A 15 17.93 -19.37 -1.16
CA ASN A 15 18.62 -18.93 -2.37
C ASN A 15 17.74 -18.04 -3.27
N LEU A 16 16.47 -18.41 -3.46
CA LEU A 16 15.51 -17.58 -4.21
C LEU A 16 15.28 -16.23 -3.52
N THR A 17 15.17 -16.25 -2.19
CA THR A 17 15.02 -15.03 -1.40
C THR A 17 16.24 -14.12 -1.51
N LEU A 18 17.45 -14.67 -1.37
CA LEU A 18 18.69 -13.91 -1.55
C LEU A 18 18.82 -13.32 -2.95
N ASN A 19 18.54 -14.12 -3.98
CA ASN A 19 18.61 -13.64 -5.35
C ASN A 19 17.61 -12.51 -5.60
N PHE A 20 16.38 -12.63 -5.11
CA PHE A 20 15.39 -11.56 -5.17
C PHE A 20 15.90 -10.28 -4.49
N LEU A 21 16.44 -10.38 -3.27
CA LEU A 21 16.94 -9.22 -2.54
C LEU A 21 18.11 -8.54 -3.26
N ASN A 22 19.12 -9.31 -3.67
CA ASN A 22 20.25 -8.78 -4.44
C ASN A 22 19.79 -8.12 -5.75
N SER A 23 18.79 -8.71 -6.42
CA SER A 23 18.21 -8.19 -7.65
C SER A 23 17.47 -6.87 -7.43
N ILE A 24 16.55 -6.82 -6.46
CA ILE A 24 15.72 -5.64 -6.19
C ILE A 24 16.55 -4.48 -5.66
N LEU A 25 17.54 -4.75 -4.81
CA LEU A 25 18.41 -3.74 -4.22
C LEU A 25 19.52 -3.29 -5.18
N ASN A 26 19.54 -3.82 -6.41
CA ASN A 26 20.55 -3.54 -7.44
C ASN A 26 21.98 -3.60 -6.89
N LYS A 27 22.27 -4.59 -6.03
CA LYS A 27 23.63 -4.78 -5.53
C LYS A 27 24.54 -5.17 -6.70
N ASP A 28 25.81 -4.76 -6.65
CA ASP A 28 26.84 -5.30 -7.54
C ASP A 28 27.37 -6.62 -6.98
N GLU A 29 28.01 -7.44 -7.81
CA GLU A 29 28.50 -8.78 -7.41
C GLU A 29 29.40 -8.72 -6.16
N ASP A 30 30.22 -7.68 -6.04
CA ASP A 30 31.10 -7.46 -4.88
C ASP A 30 30.36 -7.12 -3.57
N SER A 31 29.08 -6.73 -3.67
CA SER A 31 28.23 -6.30 -2.55
C SER A 31 27.02 -7.21 -2.35
N TYR A 32 27.01 -8.41 -2.95
CA TYR A 32 25.92 -9.36 -2.79
C TYR A 32 25.82 -9.86 -1.35
N PHE A 33 24.58 -9.95 -0.88
CA PHE A 33 24.26 -10.76 0.29
C PHE A 33 24.43 -12.23 -0.08
N VAL A 34 25.24 -12.93 0.72
CA VAL A 34 25.55 -14.35 0.52
C VAL A 34 24.81 -15.24 1.49
N ASP A 35 24.27 -14.67 2.58
CA ASP A 35 23.52 -15.41 3.58
C ASP A 35 22.33 -14.60 4.12
N ILE A 36 21.28 -15.32 4.53
CA ILE A 36 20.06 -14.77 5.11
C ILE A 36 19.54 -15.71 6.21
N ASN A 37 19.19 -15.14 7.35
CA ASN A 37 18.58 -15.82 8.47
C ASN A 37 17.18 -15.28 8.71
N PHE A 38 16.15 -16.12 8.54
CA PHE A 38 14.76 -15.73 8.76
C PHE A 38 14.46 -15.67 10.25
N LEU A 39 14.05 -14.50 10.72
CA LEU A 39 13.75 -14.25 12.13
C LEU A 39 12.31 -14.62 12.46
N ASP A 40 12.09 -14.98 13.72
CA ASP A 40 10.77 -15.26 14.26
C ASP A 40 10.07 -13.96 14.65
N LYS A 41 8.95 -13.66 13.98
CA LYS A 41 8.22 -12.39 14.11
C LYS A 41 7.44 -12.30 15.41
N GLU A 42 7.03 -13.46 15.95
CA GLU A 42 6.28 -13.56 17.22
C GLU A 42 7.15 -13.21 18.43
N ARG A 43 8.47 -13.10 18.23
CA ARG A 43 9.44 -12.76 19.28
C ARG A 43 9.83 -11.29 19.28
N LEU A 44 9.22 -10.46 18.43
CA LEU A 44 9.45 -9.03 18.47
C LEU A 44 8.93 -8.49 19.82
N PRO A 45 9.70 -7.62 20.50
CA PRO A 45 9.30 -7.14 21.82
C PRO A 45 7.93 -6.47 21.78
N ASP A 46 7.00 -6.91 22.62
CA ASP A 46 5.74 -6.21 22.80
C ASP A 46 5.99 -4.84 23.45
N ILE A 47 5.27 -3.83 22.96
CA ILE A 47 5.13 -2.55 23.67
C ILE A 47 3.72 -2.60 24.25
N GLU A 48 3.58 -2.54 25.59
CA GLU A 48 2.30 -2.70 26.31
C GLU A 48 1.13 -1.88 25.71
N THR A 49 1.42 -0.75 25.07
CA THR A 49 0.42 0.16 24.48
C THR A 49 0.60 0.40 22.97
N GLY A 50 1.56 -0.27 22.31
CA GLY A 50 1.94 0.00 20.92
C GLY A 50 1.33 -0.99 19.93
N LYS A 51 1.10 -0.56 18.67
CA LYS A 51 0.68 -1.49 17.60
C LYS A 51 1.81 -2.47 17.28
N VAL A 52 1.54 -3.76 17.23
CA VAL A 52 2.51 -4.79 16.82
C VAL A 52 2.56 -4.85 15.29
N PRO A 53 3.75 -4.81 14.66
CA PRO A 53 3.87 -5.05 13.23
C PRO A 53 3.48 -6.48 12.84
N GLU A 54 2.51 -6.62 11.94
CA GLU A 54 2.25 -7.89 11.24
C GLU A 54 3.13 -7.92 9.99
N LEU A 55 4.23 -8.67 10.04
CA LEU A 55 5.24 -8.73 8.97
C LEU A 55 5.05 -9.98 8.10
N ASP A 56 5.30 -9.91 6.80
CA ASP A 56 5.27 -11.07 5.89
C ASP A 56 6.60 -11.83 5.83
N ILE A 57 7.73 -11.14 5.78
CA ILE A 57 9.07 -11.74 5.86
C ILE A 57 9.97 -10.81 6.66
N LEU A 58 10.55 -11.35 7.74
CA LEU A 58 11.61 -10.68 8.48
C LEU A 58 12.86 -11.55 8.43
N ALA A 59 13.98 -10.95 8.07
CA ALA A 59 15.25 -11.65 8.00
C ALA A 59 16.44 -10.75 8.32
N LYS A 60 17.55 -11.39 8.68
CA LYS A 60 18.86 -10.75 8.90
C LYS A 60 19.87 -11.30 7.90
N LEU A 61 20.59 -10.43 7.23
CA LEU A 61 21.61 -10.76 6.23
C LEU A 61 22.98 -11.00 6.87
N ASN A 62 23.94 -11.49 6.09
CA ASN A 62 25.29 -11.81 6.56
C ASN A 62 26.08 -10.61 7.13
N ASP A 63 25.79 -9.40 6.67
CA ASP A 63 26.41 -8.15 7.16
C ASP A 63 25.70 -7.56 8.39
N GLY A 64 24.58 -8.18 8.80
CA GLY A 64 23.75 -7.74 9.91
C GLY A 64 22.54 -6.91 9.51
N THR A 65 22.41 -6.52 8.23
CA THR A 65 21.27 -5.77 7.70
C THR A 65 19.95 -6.51 7.96
N LEU A 66 18.95 -5.77 8.44
CA LEU A 66 17.60 -6.28 8.61
C LEU A 66 16.76 -6.03 7.37
N ILE A 67 16.09 -7.06 6.89
CA ILE A 67 15.17 -7.00 5.75
C ILE A 67 13.76 -7.28 6.24
N ASN A 68 12.86 -6.39 5.88
CA ASN A 68 11.43 -6.62 5.90
C ASN A 68 10.89 -6.66 4.47
N VAL A 69 10.20 -7.73 4.08
CA VAL A 69 9.45 -7.75 2.81
C VAL A 69 7.98 -7.87 3.13
N GLU A 70 7.21 -6.88 2.67
CA GLU A 70 5.78 -6.75 2.88
C GLU A 70 5.03 -6.88 1.57
N ILE A 71 3.98 -7.70 1.59
CA ILE A 71 3.02 -7.80 0.52
C ILE A 71 1.78 -7.02 0.89
N GLN A 72 1.27 -6.21 -0.04
CA GLN A 72 -0.06 -5.64 0.13
C GLN A 72 -0.93 -5.86 -1.10
N VAL A 73 -2.03 -6.58 -0.89
CA VAL A 73 -3.04 -6.85 -1.92
C VAL A 73 -4.10 -5.75 -1.98
N THR A 74 -4.54 -5.27 -0.82
CA THR A 74 -5.62 -4.29 -0.71
C THR A 74 -5.07 -2.91 -0.37
N LYS A 75 -5.50 -1.89 -1.11
CA LYS A 75 -5.10 -0.51 -0.87
C LYS A 75 -5.51 -0.04 0.52
N GLN A 76 -4.58 0.56 1.24
CA GLN A 76 -4.79 1.22 2.52
C GLN A 76 -4.36 2.68 2.39
N GLU A 77 -5.13 3.60 2.97
CA GLU A 77 -4.92 5.04 2.81
C GLU A 77 -3.56 5.49 3.36
N TYR A 78 -3.24 5.10 4.60
CA TYR A 78 -2.01 5.51 5.30
C TYR A 78 -0.87 4.48 5.19
N PHE A 79 -0.78 3.78 4.07
CA PHE A 79 0.19 2.69 3.91
C PHE A 79 1.66 3.15 4.07
N SER A 80 2.06 4.32 3.55
CA SER A 80 3.42 4.84 3.80
C SER A 80 3.71 5.06 5.29
N LYS A 81 2.74 5.56 6.08
CA LYS A 81 2.90 5.73 7.53
C LYS A 81 3.07 4.37 8.21
N ARG A 82 2.32 3.35 7.78
CA ARG A 82 2.46 1.98 8.30
C ARG A 82 3.82 1.37 7.98
N SER A 83 4.26 1.49 6.73
CA SER A 83 5.57 0.98 6.29
C SER A 83 6.72 1.63 7.06
N LEU A 84 6.69 2.97 7.20
CA LEU A 84 7.66 3.70 8.01
C LEU A 84 7.60 3.30 9.49
N TYR A 85 6.40 3.11 10.04
CA TYR A 85 6.23 2.63 11.42
C TYR A 85 6.85 1.25 11.63
N TYR A 86 6.63 0.31 10.71
CA TYR A 86 7.22 -1.03 10.78
C TYR A 86 8.75 -0.97 10.70
N TRP A 87 9.28 -0.20 9.74
CA TRP A 87 10.72 0.06 9.64
C TRP A 87 11.30 0.60 10.96
N SER A 88 10.66 1.62 11.53
CA SER A 88 11.15 2.27 12.75
C SER A 88 11.18 1.33 13.95
N ARG A 89 10.21 0.41 14.03
CA ARG A 89 10.14 -0.61 15.09
C ARG A 89 11.29 -1.60 14.95
N LEU A 90 11.51 -2.11 13.74
CA LEU A 90 12.61 -3.03 13.47
C LEU A 90 13.97 -2.40 13.77
N TYR A 91 14.16 -1.14 13.39
CA TYR A 91 15.39 -0.40 13.67
C TYR A 91 15.60 -0.21 15.18
N ALA A 92 14.57 0.22 15.91
CA ALA A 92 14.63 0.39 17.36
C ALA A 92 14.91 -0.92 18.12
N TYR A 93 14.44 -2.06 17.62
CA TYR A 93 14.61 -3.37 18.26
C TYR A 93 15.96 -4.02 18.09
N GLN A 94 16.86 -3.42 17.32
CA GLN A 94 18.21 -3.92 17.21
C GLN A 94 19.01 -3.77 18.51
N LEU A 95 18.69 -2.73 19.31
CA LEU A 95 19.43 -2.40 20.52
C LEU A 95 18.64 -2.70 21.79
N ASN A 96 19.33 -3.31 22.74
CA ASN A 96 18.90 -3.45 24.12
C ASN A 96 19.51 -2.36 24.99
N LYS A 97 18.98 -2.20 26.20
CA LYS A 97 19.48 -1.24 27.18
C LYS A 97 20.98 -1.45 27.44
N GLY A 98 21.76 -0.39 27.22
CA GLY A 98 23.20 -0.37 27.48
C GLY A 98 24.10 -0.67 26.27
N GLN A 99 23.52 -1.01 25.11
CA GLN A 99 24.26 -1.13 23.85
C GLN A 99 24.53 0.24 23.23
N ASN A 100 25.58 0.34 22.42
CA ASN A 100 25.96 1.58 21.76
C ASN A 100 25.26 1.74 20.39
N TYR A 101 25.10 2.98 19.95
CA TYR A 101 24.40 3.27 18.68
C TYR A 101 25.20 2.88 17.43
N ASP A 102 26.51 2.66 17.50
CA ASP A 102 27.32 2.16 16.38
C ASP A 102 27.04 0.68 16.05
N GLU A 103 26.34 -0.02 16.94
CA GLU A 103 25.88 -1.40 16.70
C GLU A 103 24.65 -1.46 15.78
N LEU A 104 23.97 -0.32 15.51
CA LEU A 104 22.85 -0.27 14.59
C LEU A 104 23.27 -0.70 13.19
N LYS A 105 22.42 -1.52 12.56
CA LYS A 105 22.58 -1.97 11.19
C LYS A 105 21.46 -1.41 10.33
N GLN A 106 21.76 -1.29 9.04
CA GLN A 106 20.79 -0.91 8.03
C GLN A 106 19.52 -1.76 8.15
N THR A 107 18.38 -1.10 7.99
CA THR A 107 17.07 -1.75 7.89
C THR A 107 16.44 -1.36 6.57
N ILE A 108 16.05 -2.36 5.79
CA ILE A 108 15.46 -2.17 4.46
C ILE A 108 14.05 -2.76 4.50
N THR A 109 13.07 -1.99 4.05
CA THR A 109 11.69 -2.49 3.86
C THR A 109 11.31 -2.48 2.39
N ILE A 110 10.96 -3.64 1.84
CA ILE A 110 10.50 -3.80 0.46
C ILE A 110 8.98 -4.03 0.49
N ASN A 111 8.22 -3.07 -0.01
CA ASN A 111 6.76 -3.14 -0.10
C ASN A 111 6.34 -3.53 -1.54
N LEU A 112 5.83 -4.74 -1.72
CA LEU A 112 5.27 -5.24 -2.99
C LEU A 112 3.75 -5.01 -3.02
N LEU A 113 3.31 -4.12 -3.90
CA LEU A 113 1.94 -3.63 -3.95
C LEU A 113 1.22 -4.09 -5.22
N ASN A 114 0.04 -4.69 -5.06
CA ASN A 114 -0.84 -5.06 -6.17
C ASN A 114 -1.90 -3.99 -6.49
N PHE A 115 -1.59 -2.73 -6.17
CA PHE A 115 -2.41 -1.55 -6.44
C PHE A 115 -1.50 -0.35 -6.66
N ASN A 116 -2.05 0.68 -7.29
CA ASN A 116 -1.36 1.96 -7.43
C ASN A 116 -1.61 2.81 -6.17
N TYR A 117 -0.53 3.12 -5.48
CA TYR A 117 -0.44 3.92 -4.28
C TYR A 117 0.21 5.28 -4.56
N LEU A 118 1.41 5.31 -5.16
CA LEU A 118 2.17 6.54 -5.40
C LEU A 118 1.67 7.25 -6.67
N PRO A 119 1.84 8.58 -6.76
CA PRO A 119 1.39 9.37 -7.93
C PRO A 119 2.32 9.26 -9.15
N TYR A 120 3.42 8.51 -9.06
CA TYR A 120 4.43 8.41 -10.13
C TYR A 120 4.14 7.26 -11.10
N GLU A 121 4.63 7.33 -12.34
CA GLU A 121 4.47 6.24 -13.31
C GLU A 121 5.44 5.07 -13.08
N THR A 122 6.57 5.33 -12.42
CA THR A 122 7.63 4.34 -12.18
C THR A 122 7.13 3.22 -11.26
N CYS A 123 7.44 1.96 -11.62
CA CYS A 123 6.98 0.80 -10.86
C CYS A 123 7.76 0.57 -9.56
N HIS A 124 9.01 1.01 -9.47
CA HIS A 124 9.89 0.81 -8.32
C HIS A 124 10.44 2.16 -7.88
N ASN A 125 10.11 2.55 -6.65
CA ASN A 125 10.56 3.79 -6.04
C ASN A 125 11.24 3.46 -4.71
N SER A 126 12.42 4.02 -4.44
CA SER A 126 13.15 3.89 -3.17
C SER A 126 13.24 5.23 -2.46
N TYR A 127 13.26 5.20 -1.13
CA TYR A 127 13.33 6.38 -0.27
C TYR A 127 14.38 6.19 0.83
N HIS A 128 15.15 7.25 1.07
CA HIS A 128 16.29 7.31 2.00
C HIS A 128 16.27 8.62 2.80
N VAL A 129 17.19 8.77 3.76
CA VAL A 129 17.42 10.04 4.49
C VAL A 129 18.49 10.86 3.78
N TYR A 130 18.09 11.96 3.16
CA TYR A 130 18.98 12.81 2.38
C TYR A 130 18.88 14.29 2.78
N ASN A 131 19.88 15.06 2.39
CA ASN A 131 19.91 16.50 2.55
C ASN A 131 19.03 17.19 1.50
N ASP A 132 18.07 18.03 1.91
CA ASP A 132 17.13 18.70 1.00
C ASP A 132 17.79 19.50 -0.13
N LYS A 133 18.99 20.07 0.10
CA LYS A 133 19.68 20.93 -0.87
C LYS A 133 20.66 20.16 -1.74
N THR A 134 21.54 19.37 -1.13
CA THR A 134 22.60 18.68 -1.87
C THR A 134 22.16 17.33 -2.42
N GLN A 135 21.07 16.77 -1.88
CA GLN A 135 20.59 15.41 -2.14
C GLN A 135 21.57 14.32 -1.67
N ASP A 136 22.60 14.68 -0.88
CA ASP A 136 23.51 13.71 -0.29
C ASP A 136 22.79 12.88 0.77
N ILE A 137 23.08 11.57 0.80
CA ILE A 137 22.57 10.65 1.82
C ILE A 137 23.28 10.92 3.14
N LEU A 138 22.50 11.22 4.19
CA LEU A 138 23.06 11.48 5.52
C LEU A 138 23.55 10.18 6.18
N ILE A 139 22.75 9.12 6.07
CA ILE A 139 23.02 7.79 6.59
C ILE A 139 22.25 6.78 5.75
N ASP A 140 22.85 5.62 5.50
CA ASP A 140 22.26 4.56 4.66
C ASP A 140 21.38 3.59 5.46
N ASP A 141 21.05 3.89 6.72
CA ASP A 141 20.37 2.95 7.61
C ASP A 141 18.88 2.75 7.30
N LEU A 142 18.25 3.73 6.62
CA LEU A 142 16.84 3.72 6.25
C LEU A 142 16.68 3.60 4.74
N GLU A 143 16.11 2.48 4.31
CA GLU A 143 15.72 2.27 2.91
C GLU A 143 14.30 1.70 2.83
N LEU A 144 13.41 2.40 2.12
CA LEU A 144 12.04 1.95 1.86
C LEU A 144 11.80 1.82 0.35
N HIS A 145 11.50 0.62 -0.13
CA HIS A 145 11.08 0.39 -1.50
C HIS A 145 9.56 0.24 -1.61
N PHE A 146 9.00 0.87 -2.62
CA PHE A 146 7.62 0.69 -3.06
C PHE A 146 7.64 0.16 -4.48
N ILE A 147 7.22 -1.10 -4.64
CA ILE A 147 7.16 -1.80 -5.92
C ILE A 147 5.69 -2.01 -6.27
N GLU A 148 5.16 -1.18 -7.16
CA GLU A 148 3.76 -1.20 -7.60
C GLU A 148 3.62 -2.07 -8.86
N LEU A 149 3.29 -3.33 -8.65
CA LEU A 149 3.27 -4.38 -9.67
C LEU A 149 2.34 -4.07 -10.86
N ASN A 150 1.28 -3.30 -10.64
CA ASN A 150 0.33 -2.87 -11.67
C ASN A 150 0.90 -1.85 -12.67
N LYS A 151 1.97 -1.14 -12.28
CA LYS A 151 2.67 -0.17 -13.14
C LYS A 151 3.74 -0.82 -14.02
N PHE A 152 4.07 -2.09 -13.77
CA PHE A 152 5.04 -2.81 -14.56
C PHE A 152 4.55 -2.97 -16.01
N LYS A 153 5.41 -2.60 -16.96
CA LYS A 153 5.19 -2.75 -18.39
C LYS A 153 6.31 -3.62 -18.94
N LEU A 154 5.96 -4.83 -19.35
CA LEU A 154 6.92 -5.74 -19.96
C LEU A 154 7.39 -5.14 -21.30
N SER A 155 8.70 -5.01 -21.47
CA SER A 155 9.32 -4.57 -22.72
C SER A 155 9.88 -5.79 -23.48
N ASP A 156 11.16 -5.81 -23.81
CA ASP A 156 11.84 -7.00 -24.36
C ASP A 156 12.35 -7.86 -23.21
N ILE A 157 11.89 -9.10 -23.12
CA ILE A 157 12.29 -10.07 -22.10
C ILE A 157 13.81 -10.22 -22.02
N ARG A 158 14.51 -10.12 -23.15
CA ARG A 158 15.98 -10.25 -23.22
C ARG A 158 16.73 -9.05 -22.64
N LYS A 159 16.04 -7.94 -22.39
CA LYS A 159 16.61 -6.68 -21.87
C LYS A 159 16.18 -6.39 -20.44
N LEU A 160 15.47 -7.32 -19.79
CA LEU A 160 15.04 -7.13 -18.41
C LEU A 160 16.25 -7.11 -17.48
N ARG A 161 16.30 -6.09 -16.62
CA ARG A 161 17.24 -6.05 -15.50
C ARG A 161 16.91 -7.14 -14.50
N GLN A 162 17.86 -7.48 -13.62
CA GLN A 162 17.67 -8.52 -12.60
C GLN A 162 16.41 -8.27 -11.75
N ALA A 163 16.22 -7.05 -11.24
CA ALA A 163 15.01 -6.65 -10.52
C ALA A 163 13.72 -6.86 -11.35
N GLU A 164 13.75 -6.52 -12.64
CA GLU A 164 12.58 -6.55 -13.51
C GLU A 164 12.11 -7.98 -13.80
N ASN A 165 13.01 -8.96 -13.78
CA ASN A 165 12.65 -10.37 -13.88
C ASN A 165 11.73 -10.80 -12.72
N TRP A 166 12.07 -10.40 -11.49
CA TRP A 166 11.26 -10.66 -10.31
C TRP A 166 9.96 -9.85 -10.30
N ILE A 167 10.02 -8.56 -10.66
CA ILE A 167 8.82 -7.72 -10.76
C ILE A 167 7.85 -8.30 -11.80
N ALA A 168 8.35 -8.76 -12.95
CA ALA A 168 7.55 -9.42 -13.99
C ALA A 168 6.95 -10.74 -13.49
N TYR A 169 7.73 -11.56 -12.78
CA TYR A 169 7.26 -12.81 -12.18
C TYR A 169 6.04 -12.57 -11.28
N PHE A 170 6.10 -11.56 -10.40
CA PHE A 170 4.98 -11.23 -9.51
C PHE A 170 3.88 -10.37 -10.15
N SER A 171 4.16 -9.69 -11.26
CA SER A 171 3.22 -8.72 -11.83
C SER A 171 1.95 -9.39 -12.37
N PRO A 172 0.75 -8.87 -12.05
CA PRO A 172 -0.49 -9.31 -12.67
C PRO A 172 -0.60 -8.88 -14.14
N LYS A 173 0.30 -8.02 -14.64
CA LYS A 173 0.34 -7.58 -16.04
C LYS A 173 1.06 -8.58 -16.94
N CYS A 174 1.78 -9.55 -16.39
CA CYS A 174 2.43 -10.60 -17.15
C CYS A 174 1.53 -11.83 -17.27
N THR A 175 1.36 -12.32 -18.50
CA THR A 175 0.66 -13.59 -18.76
C THR A 175 1.52 -14.79 -18.34
N ASP A 176 0.94 -15.97 -18.37
CA ASP A 176 1.64 -17.20 -17.98
C ASP A 176 2.71 -17.55 -19.01
N GLU A 177 2.41 -17.39 -20.31
CA GLU A 177 3.37 -17.58 -21.40
C GLU A 177 4.55 -16.60 -21.30
N GLN A 178 4.28 -15.35 -20.91
CA GLN A 178 5.35 -14.35 -20.69
C GLN A 178 6.26 -14.74 -19.53
N ARG A 179 5.70 -15.26 -18.42
CA ARG A 179 6.51 -15.74 -17.29
C ARG A 179 7.34 -16.97 -17.66
N GLU A 180 6.76 -17.90 -18.41
CA GLU A 180 7.49 -19.06 -18.94
C GLU A 180 8.65 -18.63 -19.84
N ALA A 181 8.44 -17.66 -20.73
CA ALA A 181 9.49 -17.12 -21.59
C ALA A 181 10.60 -16.42 -20.79
N ILE A 182 10.27 -15.74 -19.68
CA ILE A 182 11.27 -15.19 -18.75
C ILE A 182 12.07 -16.33 -18.10
N ALA A 183 11.40 -17.36 -17.60
CA ALA A 183 12.04 -18.52 -16.99
C ALA A 183 12.93 -19.32 -17.95
N MET A 184 12.60 -19.38 -19.24
CA MET A 184 13.48 -20.01 -20.24
C MET A 184 14.84 -19.30 -20.32
N ASN A 185 14.90 -17.99 -20.04
CA ASN A 185 16.12 -17.19 -20.10
C ASN A 185 16.75 -16.92 -18.71
N ASN A 186 16.04 -17.23 -17.61
CA ASN A 186 16.51 -16.99 -16.26
C ASN A 186 16.30 -18.24 -15.37
N PRO A 187 17.38 -18.98 -15.06
CA PRO A 187 17.31 -20.21 -14.26
C PRO A 187 16.69 -20.02 -12.87
N VAL A 188 16.88 -18.86 -12.24
CA VAL A 188 16.33 -18.58 -10.90
C VAL A 188 14.81 -18.40 -10.97
N ILE A 189 14.32 -17.67 -11.97
CA ILE A 189 12.87 -17.55 -12.20
C ILE A 189 12.25 -18.89 -12.60
N LYS A 190 12.99 -19.72 -13.36
CA LYS A 190 12.57 -21.09 -13.67
C LYS A 190 12.41 -21.95 -12.42
N GLU A 191 13.37 -21.87 -11.50
CA GLU A 191 13.30 -22.55 -10.22
C GLU A 191 12.07 -22.10 -9.43
N ALA A 192 11.82 -20.78 -9.33
CA ALA A 192 10.63 -20.23 -8.67
C ALA A 192 9.31 -20.74 -9.29
N LEU A 193 9.20 -20.77 -10.62
CA LEU A 193 8.03 -21.33 -11.32
C LEU A 193 7.84 -22.82 -11.05
N ASN A 194 8.92 -23.61 -11.05
CA ASN A 194 8.84 -25.03 -10.76
C ASN A 194 8.34 -25.28 -9.34
N TYR A 195 8.81 -24.50 -8.36
CA TYR A 195 8.30 -24.57 -6.99
C TYR A 195 6.80 -24.24 -6.93
N GLU A 196 6.36 -23.18 -7.60
CA GLU A 196 4.94 -22.83 -7.69
C GLU A 196 4.12 -23.99 -8.29
N MET A 197 4.61 -24.62 -9.35
CA MET A 197 3.95 -25.74 -10.02
C MET A 197 3.85 -26.98 -9.11
N VAL A 198 4.96 -27.42 -8.50
CA VAL A 198 4.96 -28.57 -7.58
C VAL A 198 4.03 -28.32 -6.41
N PHE A 199 4.07 -27.11 -5.86
CA PHE A 199 3.24 -26.74 -4.73
C PHE A 199 1.75 -26.69 -5.11
N SER A 200 1.41 -26.26 -6.33
CA SER A 200 0.02 -26.23 -6.82
C SER A 200 -0.62 -27.62 -6.97
N GLN A 201 0.20 -28.68 -7.04
CA GLN A 201 -0.24 -30.06 -7.13
C GLN A 201 -0.59 -30.67 -5.76
N ASP A 202 -0.16 -30.07 -4.65
CA ASP A 202 -0.52 -30.52 -3.29
C ASP A 202 -1.93 -30.03 -2.92
N GLU A 203 -2.87 -30.96 -2.75
CA GLU A 203 -4.29 -30.66 -2.54
C GLU A 203 -4.57 -29.93 -1.22
N ILE A 204 -3.89 -30.32 -0.13
CA ILE A 204 -4.07 -29.72 1.20
C ILE A 204 -3.61 -28.28 1.15
N LYS A 205 -2.42 -28.06 0.61
CA LYS A 205 -1.84 -26.74 0.46
C LYS A 205 -2.70 -25.89 -0.48
N ARG A 206 -3.05 -26.38 -1.67
CA ARG A 206 -3.94 -25.68 -2.63
C ARG A 206 -5.23 -25.20 -1.96
N ARG A 207 -5.87 -26.04 -1.15
CA ARG A 207 -7.10 -25.68 -0.41
C ARG A 207 -6.88 -24.55 0.60
N GLN A 208 -5.76 -24.55 1.33
CA GLN A 208 -5.41 -23.44 2.23
C GLN A 208 -5.32 -22.10 1.49
N TYR A 209 -4.73 -22.09 0.29
CA TYR A 209 -4.68 -20.86 -0.53
C TYR A 209 -6.02 -20.46 -1.10
N GLU A 210 -6.86 -21.41 -1.54
CA GLU A 210 -8.21 -21.09 -2.01
C GLU A 210 -9.03 -20.40 -0.91
N ILE A 211 -8.85 -20.83 0.36
CA ILE A 211 -9.46 -20.16 1.52
C ILE A 211 -8.90 -18.74 1.69
N GLN A 212 -7.58 -18.54 1.63
CA GLN A 212 -6.96 -17.22 1.75
C GLN A 212 -7.39 -16.28 0.61
N GLU A 213 -7.38 -16.74 -0.63
CA GLU A 213 -7.85 -15.95 -1.77
C GLU A 213 -9.34 -15.59 -1.62
N LYS A 214 -10.16 -16.53 -1.14
CA LYS A 214 -11.56 -16.25 -0.85
C LYS A 214 -11.70 -15.17 0.23
N ALA A 215 -10.95 -15.25 1.33
CA ALA A 215 -10.97 -14.23 2.38
C ALA A 215 -10.59 -12.84 1.86
N ILE A 216 -9.57 -12.75 0.99
CA ILE A 216 -9.18 -11.49 0.34
C ILE A 216 -10.30 -10.98 -0.58
N ARG A 217 -10.94 -11.85 -1.36
CA ARG A 217 -12.08 -11.48 -2.25
C ARG A 217 -13.29 -11.00 -1.46
N ASP A 218 -13.62 -11.68 -0.36
CA ASP A 218 -14.73 -11.34 0.51
C ASP A 218 -14.46 -9.99 1.21
N TYR A 219 -13.23 -9.77 1.70
CA TYR A 219 -12.80 -8.49 2.26
C TYR A 219 -12.89 -7.36 1.23
N ASN A 220 -12.35 -7.54 0.02
CA ASN A 220 -12.42 -6.53 -1.04
C ASN A 220 -13.87 -6.24 -1.46
N SER A 221 -14.73 -7.26 -1.52
CA SER A 221 -16.16 -7.10 -1.79
C SER A 221 -16.84 -6.27 -0.70
N THR A 222 -16.50 -6.53 0.57
CA THR A 222 -17.01 -5.78 1.72
C THR A 222 -16.58 -4.32 1.67
N ILE A 223 -15.31 -4.04 1.39
CA ILE A 223 -14.80 -2.67 1.24
C ILE A 223 -15.49 -1.95 0.08
N LEU A 224 -15.70 -2.63 -1.05
CA LEU A 224 -16.41 -2.06 -2.19
C LEU A 224 -17.86 -1.73 -1.85
N TYR A 225 -18.58 -2.65 -1.19
CA TYR A 225 -19.94 -2.44 -0.72
C TYR A 225 -20.03 -1.24 0.23
N ASN A 226 -19.18 -1.19 1.26
CA ASN A 226 -19.13 -0.06 2.21
C ASN A 226 -18.86 1.28 1.51
N ARG A 227 -18.00 1.29 0.49
CA ARG A 227 -17.73 2.49 -0.30
C ARG A 227 -18.94 2.92 -1.12
N GLN A 228 -19.68 1.98 -1.69
CA GLN A 228 -20.90 2.26 -2.46
C GLN A 228 -22.01 2.81 -1.55
N GLU A 229 -22.25 2.17 -0.40
CA GLU A 229 -23.24 2.66 0.57
C GLU A 229 -22.85 4.04 1.13
N GLY A 230 -21.57 4.25 1.47
CA GLY A 230 -21.10 5.56 1.92
C GLY A 230 -21.26 6.66 0.86
N LEU A 231 -21.07 6.34 -0.42
CA LEU A 231 -21.31 7.28 -1.51
C LEU A 231 -22.81 7.57 -1.66
N LYS A 232 -23.66 6.55 -1.57
CA LYS A 232 -25.12 6.68 -1.66
C LYS A 232 -25.65 7.55 -0.52
N GLU A 233 -25.28 7.27 0.72
CA GLU A 233 -25.64 8.10 1.87
C GLU A 233 -25.15 9.54 1.71
N GLY A 234 -23.93 9.73 1.22
CA GLY A 234 -23.36 11.05 0.95
C GLY A 234 -24.16 11.82 -0.11
N LEU A 235 -24.56 11.17 -1.20
CA LEU A 235 -25.40 11.77 -2.24
C LEU A 235 -26.81 12.09 -1.74
N GLU A 236 -27.44 11.20 -0.96
CA GLU A 236 -28.76 11.43 -0.38
C GLU A 236 -28.76 12.61 0.59
N LYS A 237 -27.78 12.67 1.50
CA LYS A 237 -27.60 13.81 2.42
C LYS A 237 -27.33 15.11 1.65
N GLY A 238 -26.41 15.07 0.70
CA GLY A 238 -26.08 16.24 -0.14
C GLY A 238 -27.25 16.75 -0.96
N LEU A 239 -28.06 15.86 -1.54
CA LEU A 239 -29.27 16.23 -2.27
C LEU A 239 -30.32 16.86 -1.34
N LYS A 240 -30.55 16.26 -0.16
CA LYS A 240 -31.51 16.79 0.83
C LYS A 240 -31.11 18.19 1.32
N GLU A 241 -29.83 18.37 1.66
CA GLU A 241 -29.30 19.68 2.06
C GLU A 241 -29.35 20.70 0.92
N GLY A 242 -28.98 20.28 -0.30
CA GLY A 242 -29.05 21.12 -1.49
C GLY A 242 -30.47 21.56 -1.84
N LEU A 243 -31.46 20.67 -1.75
CA LEU A 243 -32.88 21.01 -1.95
C LEU A 243 -33.40 21.96 -0.88
N LYS A 244 -33.05 21.73 0.40
CA LYS A 244 -33.45 22.61 1.50
C LYS A 244 -32.87 24.01 1.30
N LYS A 245 -31.57 24.09 1.00
CA LYS A 245 -30.88 25.36 0.75
C LYS A 245 -31.45 26.07 -0.47
N GLY A 246 -31.67 25.36 -1.57
CA GLY A 246 -32.25 25.94 -2.79
C GLY A 246 -33.69 26.45 -2.58
N ALA A 247 -34.50 25.74 -1.77
CA ALA A 247 -35.83 26.20 -1.39
C ALA A 247 -35.77 27.46 -0.52
N GLU A 248 -34.86 27.50 0.46
CA GLU A 248 -34.63 28.67 1.32
C GLU A 248 -34.13 29.87 0.50
N ASP A 249 -33.12 29.68 -0.35
CA ASP A 249 -32.56 30.73 -1.23
C ASP A 249 -33.65 31.30 -2.15
N LYS A 250 -34.51 30.44 -2.72
CA LYS A 250 -35.64 30.89 -3.54
C LYS A 250 -36.70 31.63 -2.72
N ALA A 251 -37.00 31.19 -1.50
CA ALA A 251 -37.92 31.88 -0.60
C ALA A 251 -37.38 33.28 -0.24
N ILE A 252 -36.08 33.40 -0.01
CA ILE A 252 -35.38 34.67 0.24
C ILE A 252 -35.45 35.59 -0.99
N GLU A 253 -35.21 35.06 -2.20
CA GLU A 253 -35.31 35.83 -3.45
C GLU A 253 -36.73 36.39 -3.66
N ILE A 254 -37.76 35.58 -3.39
CA ILE A 254 -39.16 36.01 -3.47
C ILE A 254 -39.46 37.08 -2.40
N ALA A 255 -39.01 36.87 -1.16
CA ALA A 255 -39.21 37.83 -0.07
C ALA A 255 -38.59 39.20 -0.39
N LEU A 256 -37.38 39.23 -0.94
CA LEU A 256 -36.72 40.47 -1.38
C LEU A 256 -37.55 41.22 -2.43
N LYS A 257 -37.99 40.52 -3.49
CA LYS A 257 -38.85 41.12 -4.53
C LYS A 257 -40.18 41.64 -3.98
N MET A 258 -40.76 40.97 -2.98
CA MET A 258 -42.01 41.42 -2.35
C MET A 258 -41.79 42.63 -1.44
N LEU A 259 -40.67 42.69 -0.72
CA LEU A 259 -40.26 43.87 0.08
C LEU A 259 -40.03 45.08 -0.81
N GLU A 260 -39.34 44.92 -1.95
CA GLU A 260 -39.11 45.99 -2.94
C GLU A 260 -40.43 46.59 -3.47
N ASN A 261 -41.47 45.75 -3.60
CA ASN A 261 -42.80 46.17 -4.04
C ASN A 261 -43.71 46.67 -2.90
N GLY A 262 -43.20 46.81 -1.68
CA GLY A 262 -43.92 47.37 -0.54
C GLY A 262 -44.92 46.41 0.13
N SER A 263 -44.77 45.10 -0.05
CA SER A 263 -45.60 44.10 0.65
C SER A 263 -45.37 44.13 2.16
N ASP A 264 -46.44 43.89 2.94
CA ASP A 264 -46.37 43.74 4.40
C ASP A 264 -45.54 42.51 4.81
N VAL A 265 -44.85 42.60 5.95
CA VAL A 265 -43.95 41.57 6.46
C VAL A 265 -44.70 40.29 6.85
N ASN A 266 -45.91 40.41 7.43
CA ASN A 266 -46.70 39.22 7.79
C ASN A 266 -47.20 38.51 6.53
N PHE A 267 -47.63 39.27 5.52
CA PHE A 267 -48.00 38.71 4.21
C PHE A 267 -46.83 38.00 3.51
N ILE A 268 -45.62 38.56 3.58
CA ILE A 268 -44.41 37.91 3.02
C ILE A 268 -44.09 36.61 3.78
N ALA A 269 -44.23 36.60 5.10
CA ALA A 269 -44.03 35.40 5.92
C ALA A 269 -45.00 34.28 5.53
N ASP A 270 -46.29 34.61 5.35
CA ASP A 270 -47.31 33.66 4.93
C ASP A 270 -47.04 33.09 3.52
N VAL A 271 -46.57 33.90 2.58
CA VAL A 271 -46.33 33.49 1.19
C VAL A 271 -45.04 32.68 1.01
N THR A 272 -43.97 33.08 1.70
CA THR A 272 -42.63 32.48 1.52
C THR A 272 -42.32 31.36 2.52
N GLY A 273 -43.09 31.27 3.61
CA GLY A 273 -42.84 30.34 4.71
C GLY A 273 -41.60 30.69 5.55
N LEU A 274 -40.99 31.85 5.34
CA LEU A 274 -39.89 32.37 6.16
C LEU A 274 -40.43 32.94 7.47
N SER A 275 -39.63 32.88 8.55
CA SER A 275 -40.00 33.55 9.79
C SER A 275 -39.94 35.07 9.63
N VAL A 276 -40.79 35.77 10.37
CA VAL A 276 -40.79 37.25 10.43
C VAL A 276 -39.40 37.79 10.84
N GLU A 277 -38.71 37.10 11.74
CA GLU A 277 -37.34 37.41 12.15
C GLU A 277 -36.37 37.36 10.95
N LYS A 278 -36.42 36.27 10.17
CA LYS A 278 -35.58 36.08 8.98
C LYS A 278 -35.86 37.14 7.92
N ILE A 279 -37.12 37.50 7.70
CA ILE A 279 -37.52 38.56 6.75
C ILE A 279 -37.00 39.92 7.22
N ASN A 280 -37.08 40.21 8.53
CA ASN A 280 -36.55 41.46 9.09
C ASN A 280 -35.01 41.53 9.07
N GLU A 281 -34.31 40.38 9.15
CA GLU A 281 -32.85 40.32 8.93
C GLU A 281 -32.48 40.67 7.49
N ILE A 282 -33.23 40.16 6.50
CA ILE A 282 -32.98 40.36 5.07
C ILE A 282 -33.39 41.77 4.62
N LYS A 283 -34.32 42.41 5.34
CA LYS A 283 -34.79 43.78 5.10
C LYS A 283 -33.75 44.88 5.43
N LYS A 284 -32.71 44.55 6.22
CA LYS A 284 -31.62 45.48 6.57
C LYS A 284 -30.66 45.69 5.42
#